data_AF-A0A3M1H009-F1
#
_entry.id   AF-A0A3M1H009-F1
#
_cell.length_a   1.000
_cell.length_b   1.000
_cell.length_c   1.000
_cell.angle_alpha   90.00
_cell.angle_beta   90.00
_cell.angle_gamma   90.00
#
_symmetry.space_group_name_H-M   'P 1'
#
loop_
_entity.id
_entity.type
_entity.pdbx_description
1 polymer ?
#
loop_
_entity_poly.entity_id
_entity_poly.type
_entity_poly.pdbx_seq_one_letter_code
_entity_poly.pdbx_strand_id
1 'polypeptide(L)' 'LAAPLDGHPWLAERLARFGPSPCAYLLAADSLKEARTRFNLSPNHPWFNRQAAWFHPAALNGVRLGVVGE' A
#
# COMPACT_ATOMS: atom_id res chain seq x y z
N LEU A 1 -13.03 12.23 0.61
CA LEU A 1 -12.53 11.59 -0.62
C LEU A 1 -11.28 12.33 -1.07
N ALA A 2 -10.28 11.64 -1.62
CA ALA A 2 -9.09 12.31 -2.14
C ALA A 2 -9.47 13.17 -3.36
N ALA A 3 -9.04 14.43 -3.38
CA ALA A 3 -9.15 15.32 -4.53
C ALA A 3 -7.73 15.60 -5.06
N PRO A 4 -7.53 15.71 -6.38
CA PRO A 4 -6.28 16.22 -6.93
C PRO A 4 -5.95 17.58 -6.32
N LEU A 5 -4.73 17.75 -5.82
CA LEU A 5 -4.17 19.09 -5.63
C LEU A 5 -3.90 19.65 -7.02
N ASP A 6 -4.29 20.91 -7.24
CA ASP A 6 -4.25 21.56 -8.55
C ASP A 6 -2.89 21.37 -9.24
N GLY A 7 -2.90 21.00 -10.52
CA GLY A 7 -1.70 20.89 -11.35
C GLY A 7 -1.09 19.49 -11.51
N HIS A 8 -1.59 18.44 -10.83
CA HIS A 8 -1.08 17.07 -11.00
C HIS A 8 -2.07 16.14 -11.73
N PRO A 9 -1.82 15.79 -13.01
CA PRO A 9 -2.76 15.02 -13.84
C PRO A 9 -2.92 13.57 -13.37
N TRP A 10 -1.92 13.01 -12.69
CA TRP A 10 -1.90 11.59 -12.32
C TRP A 10 -3.14 11.15 -11.52
N LEU A 11 -3.56 11.92 -10.50
CA LEU A 11 -4.69 11.51 -9.67
C LEU A 11 -6.03 11.64 -10.44
N ALA A 12 -6.17 12.66 -11.28
CA ALA A 12 -7.34 12.85 -12.12
C ALA A 12 -7.49 11.71 -13.15
N GLU A 13 -6.41 11.36 -13.86
CA GLU A 13 -6.37 10.25 -14.82
C GLU A 13 -6.68 8.90 -14.15
N ARG A 14 -6.09 8.66 -12.98
CA ARG A 14 -6.33 7.43 -12.20
C ARG A 14 -7.79 7.32 -11.77
N LEU A 15 -8.39 8.41 -11.29
CA LEU A 15 -9.79 8.44 -10.88
C LEU A 15 -10.74 8.25 -12.07
N ALA A 16 -10.46 8.85 -13.23
CA ALA A 16 -11.27 8.64 -14.44
C ALA A 16 -11.23 7.18 -14.92
N ARG A 17 -10.07 6.51 -14.83
CA ARG A 17 -9.90 5.13 -15.29
C ARG A 17 -10.48 4.08 -14.34
N PHE A 18 -10.32 4.26 -13.03
CA PHE A 18 -10.62 3.22 -12.04
C PHE A 18 -11.70 3.62 -11.02
N GLY A 19 -12.24 4.84 -11.11
CA GLY A 19 -13.14 5.39 -10.11
C GLY A 19 -12.47 5.58 -8.74
N PRO A 20 -13.27 5.96 -7.73
CA PRO A 20 -12.81 5.98 -6.35
C PRO A 20 -12.56 4.54 -5.86
N SER A 21 -11.29 4.14 -5.86
CA SER A 21 -10.83 2.86 -5.32
C SER A 21 -9.65 3.06 -4.36
N PRO A 22 -9.40 2.12 -3.42
CA PRO A 22 -8.26 2.21 -2.51
C PRO A 22 -6.94 2.37 -3.26
N CYS A 23 -6.06 3.25 -2.78
CA CYS A 23 -4.73 3.43 -3.36
C CYS A 23 -3.77 2.29 -2.97
N ALA A 24 -4.09 1.57 -1.89
CA ALA A 24 -3.34 0.43 -1.38
C ALA A 24 -4.24 -0.46 -0.51
N TYR A 25 -3.82 -1.72 -0.33
CA TYR A 25 -4.46 -2.69 0.55
C TYR A 25 -3.48 -3.12 1.65
N LEU A 26 -3.96 -3.21 2.89
CA LEU A 26 -3.20 -3.70 4.03
C LEU A 26 -3.89 -4.92 4.63
N LEU A 27 -3.16 -6.03 4.71
CA LEU A 27 -3.61 -7.26 5.35
C LEU A 27 -3.07 -7.31 6.78
N ALA A 28 -3.94 -7.57 7.75
CA ALA A 28 -3.47 -7.80 9.11
C ALA A 28 -2.71 -9.13 9.18
N ALA A 29 -1.61 -9.16 9.94
CA ALA A 29 -0.91 -10.39 10.29
C ALA A 29 -0.71 -10.47 11.80
N ASP A 30 -0.75 -11.69 12.33
CA ASP A 30 -0.49 -11.97 13.74
C ASP A 30 0.97 -11.66 14.10
N SER A 31 1.90 -11.87 13.15
CA SER A 31 3.32 -11.56 13.30
C SER A 31 3.86 -10.84 12.07
N LEU A 32 4.07 -9.53 12.16
CA LEU A 32 4.67 -8.75 11.08
C LEU A 32 6.10 -9.20 10.78
N LYS A 33 6.85 -9.57 11.81
CA LYS A 33 8.23 -10.05 11.68
C LYS A 33 8.27 -11.32 10.83
N GLU A 34 7.43 -12.30 11.13
CA GLU A 34 7.39 -13.56 10.37
C GLU A 34 6.91 -13.34 8.94
N ALA A 35 5.86 -12.54 8.74
CA ALA A 35 5.36 -12.20 7.41
C ALA A 35 6.46 -11.55 6.54
N ARG A 36 7.25 -10.64 7.12
CA ARG A 36 8.37 -9.99 6.42
C ARG A 36 9.43 -10.98 5.98
N THR A 37 9.86 -11.86 6.88
CA THR A 37 10.87 -12.87 6.54
C THR A 37 10.34 -13.85 5.50
N ARG A 38 9.10 -14.33 5.67
CA ARG A 38 8.48 -15.30 4.75
C ARG A 38 8.29 -14.75 3.34
N PHE A 39 7.83 -13.50 3.23
CA PHE A 39 7.46 -12.90 1.95
C PHE A 39 8.48 -11.90 1.41
N ASN A 40 9.65 -11.79 2.06
CA ASN A 40 10.72 -10.85 1.72
C ASN A 40 10.18 -9.42 1.49
N LEU A 41 9.35 -8.94 2.43
CA LEU A 41 8.73 -7.63 2.35
C LEU A 41 9.75 -6.52 2.63
N SER A 42 9.41 -5.30 2.22
CA SER A 42 10.20 -4.11 2.52
C SER A 42 10.47 -3.95 4.03
N PRO A 43 11.45 -3.11 4.42
CA PRO A 43 11.57 -2.64 5.79
C PRO A 43 10.26 -2.06 6.32
N ASN A 44 10.10 -2.13 7.65
CA ASN A 44 8.93 -1.57 8.33
C ASN A 44 8.82 -0.07 8.04
N HIS A 45 7.61 0.35 7.72
CA HIS A 45 7.23 1.75 7.63
C HIS A 45 6.21 2.05 8.73
N PRO A 46 6.38 3.15 9.49
CA PRO A 46 5.36 3.60 10.41
C PRO A 46 4.03 3.83 9.69
N TRP A 47 2.94 3.31 10.25
CA TRP A 47 1.59 3.46 9.74
C TRP A 47 0.65 3.73 10.91
N PHE A 48 0.43 5.02 11.21
CA PHE A 48 -0.22 5.46 12.46
C PHE A 48 0.48 4.82 13.68
N ASN A 49 -0.27 4.16 14.56
CA ASN A 49 0.24 3.50 15.76
C ASN A 49 0.68 2.04 15.49
N ARG A 50 0.96 1.69 14.24
CA ARG A 50 1.30 0.33 13.78
C ARG A 50 2.50 0.38 12.83
N GLN A 51 2.97 -0.81 12.44
CA GLN A 51 4.01 -0.96 11.44
C GLN A 51 3.44 -1.68 10.21
N ALA A 52 3.84 -1.22 9.02
CA ALA A 52 3.48 -1.84 7.76
C ALA A 52 4.73 -2.25 6.98
N ALA A 53 4.65 -3.37 6.26
CA ALA A 53 5.68 -3.82 5.33
C ALA A 53 5.04 -4.13 3.98
N TRP A 54 5.69 -3.73 2.90
CA TRP A 54 5.09 -3.72 1.57
C TRP A 54 5.68 -4.81 0.68
N PHE A 55 4.83 -5.42 -0.14
CA PHE A 55 5.28 -6.23 -1.26
C PHE A 55 5.90 -5.33 -2.32
N HIS A 56 6.90 -5.83 -3.04
CA HIS A 56 7.46 -5.09 -4.15
C HIS A 56 6.40 -4.92 -5.26
N PRO A 57 6.11 -3.69 -5.73
CA PRO A 57 5.03 -3.48 -6.70
C PRO A 57 5.17 -4.24 -8.02
N ALA A 58 6.42 -4.49 -8.44
CA ALA A 58 6.69 -5.28 -9.64
C ALA A 58 6.23 -6.74 -9.53
N ALA A 59 6.13 -7.29 -8.31
CA ALA A 59 5.60 -8.63 -8.09
C ALA A 59 4.06 -8.70 -8.24
N LEU A 60 3.38 -7.54 -8.21
CA LEU A 60 1.92 -7.44 -8.16
C LEU A 60 1.36 -6.52 -9.26
N ASN A 61 2.03 -6.42 -10.42
CA ASN A 61 1.61 -5.59 -11.56
C ASN A 61 1.24 -4.15 -11.17
N GLY A 62 1.99 -3.57 -10.23
CA GLY A 62 1.80 -2.19 -9.75
C GLY A 62 0.83 -2.04 -8.59
N VAL A 63 0.06 -3.09 -8.21
CA VAL A 63 -0.81 -3.06 -7.03
C VAL A 63 0.02 -2.84 -5.77
N ARG A 64 -0.44 -1.90 -4.94
CA ARG A 64 0.14 -1.64 -3.61
C ARG A 64 -0.55 -2.53 -2.58
N LEU A 65 0.15 -3.59 -2.18
CA LEU A 65 -0.28 -4.50 -1.13
C LEU A 65 0.78 -4.52 -0.03
N GLY A 66 0.34 -4.49 1.22
CA GLY A 66 1.21 -4.61 2.38
C GLY A 66 0.59 -5.44 3.48
N VAL A 67 1.41 -5.75 4.46
CA VAL A 67 1.02 -6.41 5.70
C VAL A 67 1.17 -5.39 6.84
N VAL A 68 0.22 -5.37 7.76
CA VAL A 68 0.22 -4.46 8.92
C VAL A 68 0.13 -5.27 10.22
N GLY A 69 0.95 -4.89 11.20
CA GLY A 69 1.07 -5.53 12.51
C GLY A 69 1.55 -4.53 13.56
N GLU A 70 1.74 -5.01 14.79
CA GLU A 70 2.46 -4.26 15.81
C GLU A 70 3.97 -4.16 15.47
#